data_AF-A0A7C3KW20-F1
#
_entry.id   AF-A0A7C3KW20-F1
#
_cell.length_a   1.000
_cell.length_b   1.000
_cell.length_c   1.000
_cell.angle_alpha   90.00
_cell.angle_beta   90.00
_cell.angle_gamma   90.00
#
_symmetry.space_group_name_H-M   'P 1'
#
loop_
_entity.id
_entity.type
_entity.pdbx_description
1 polymer ?
#
loop_
_entity_poly.entity_id
_entity_poly.type
_entity_poly.pdbx_seq_one_letter_code
_entity_poly.pdbx_strand_id
1 'polypeptide(L)'
;MSRRAEAQVPEDIDIIGRGDSNLDHTVNVSDVVYLNSYLYKGGPAPPCLNNADVNGDGVVNGSDPVFLLDYLYNGGSAPPWPGPNNQTCVVNPEPSPHSCNSGC
;
A
#
# COMPACT_ATOMS: atom_id res chain seq x y z
N MET A 1 23.63 19.10 30.33
CA MET A 1 22.90 17.86 29.96
C MET A 1 22.16 18.15 28.66
N SER A 2 22.83 17.90 27.53
CA SER A 2 22.36 18.29 26.20
C SER A 2 21.45 17.17 25.67
N ARG A 3 20.13 17.39 25.66
CA ARG A 3 19.21 16.51 24.94
C ARG A 3 19.40 16.79 23.46
N ARG A 4 20.00 15.83 22.76
CA ARG A 4 20.03 15.83 21.29
C ARG A 4 18.57 15.81 20.81
N ALA A 5 18.24 16.75 19.94
CA ALA A 5 16.95 16.84 19.29
C ALA A 5 16.69 15.54 18.53
N GLU A 6 15.68 14.80 18.95
CA GLU A 6 15.02 13.81 18.11
C GLU A 6 14.44 14.59 16.93
N ALA A 7 14.92 14.29 15.73
CA ALA A 7 14.31 14.80 14.51
C ALA A 7 12.91 14.19 14.43
N GLN A 8 11.89 14.97 14.78
CA GLN A 8 10.50 14.64 14.51
C GLN A 8 10.39 14.40 13.00
N VAL A 9 10.15 13.16 12.60
CA VAL A 9 9.69 12.86 11.25
C VAL A 9 8.33 13.57 11.13
N PRO A 10 8.13 14.48 10.17
CA PRO A 10 6.85 15.17 10.04
C PRO A 10 5.73 14.14 9.86
N GLU A 11 4.65 14.29 10.64
CA GLU A 11 3.45 13.44 10.67
C GLU A 11 2.66 13.44 9.35
N ASP A 12 3.22 13.99 8.26
CA ASP A 12 2.57 14.23 6.97
C ASP A 12 3.19 13.42 5.82
N ILE A 13 3.96 12.37 6.11
CA ILE A 13 4.46 11.43 5.10
C ILE A 13 4.12 10.00 5.51
N ASP A 14 2.85 9.63 5.34
CA ASP A 14 2.48 8.22 5.35
C ASP A 14 2.95 7.58 4.04
N ILE A 15 4.12 6.94 4.12
CA ILE A 15 4.63 6.06 3.06
C ILE A 15 3.89 4.74 3.19
N ILE A 16 2.83 4.58 2.40
CA ILE A 16 1.95 3.40 2.45
C ILE A 16 2.30 2.45 1.31
N GLY A 17 2.59 1.20 1.66
CA GLY A 17 2.96 0.14 0.72
C GLY A 17 1.77 -0.58 0.11
N ARG A 18 2.02 -1.38 -0.94
CA ARG A 18 1.04 -2.30 -1.52
C ARG A 18 0.48 -3.23 -0.45
N GLY A 19 -0.84 -3.38 -0.43
CA GLY A 19 -1.55 -4.24 0.53
C GLY A 19 -2.41 -3.48 1.54
N ASP A 20 -2.14 -2.20 1.83
CA ASP A 20 -2.99 -1.37 2.72
C ASP A 20 -4.08 -0.67 1.91
N SER A 21 -5.12 -1.44 1.58
CA SER A 21 -6.20 -1.01 0.69
C SER A 21 -7.20 -0.09 1.37
N ASN A 22 -7.26 -0.12 2.71
CA ASN A 22 -8.17 0.69 3.50
C ASN A 22 -7.51 1.96 4.08
N LEU A 23 -6.18 2.11 3.94
CA LEU A 23 -5.36 3.22 4.41
C LEU A 23 -5.30 3.35 5.95
N ASP A 24 -5.33 2.22 6.67
CA ASP A 24 -5.24 2.14 8.13
C ASP A 24 -3.81 1.90 8.66
N HIS A 25 -2.83 1.90 7.75
CA HIS A 25 -1.39 1.69 7.99
C HIS A 25 -1.04 0.29 8.46
N THR A 26 -1.96 -0.66 8.36
CA THR A 26 -1.76 -2.04 8.80
C THR A 26 -2.19 -3.02 7.71
N VAL A 27 -1.24 -3.68 7.05
CA VAL A 27 -1.57 -4.71 6.06
C VAL A 27 -2.07 -5.98 6.75
N ASN A 28 -3.37 -6.25 6.64
CA ASN A 28 -4.04 -7.38 7.28
C ASN A 28 -5.26 -7.87 6.46
N VAL A 29 -6.05 -8.78 7.03
CA VAL A 29 -7.23 -9.35 6.35
C VAL A 29 -8.34 -8.31 6.07
N SER A 30 -8.36 -7.20 6.81
CA SER A 30 -9.31 -6.10 6.58
C SER A 30 -9.12 -5.46 5.22
N ASP A 31 -7.90 -5.40 4.70
CA ASP A 31 -7.60 -4.91 3.35
C ASP A 31 -8.16 -5.83 2.26
N VAL A 32 -8.05 -7.15 2.46
CA VAL A 32 -8.65 -8.16 1.58
C VAL A 32 -10.18 -7.98 1.54
N VAL A 33 -10.80 -7.77 2.70
CA VAL A 33 -12.25 -7.53 2.79
C VAL A 33 -12.62 -6.21 2.11
N TYR A 34 -11.81 -5.17 2.26
CA TYR A 34 -11.99 -3.88 1.61
C TYR A 34 -11.94 -4.01 0.08
N LEU A 35 -10.91 -4.66 -0.46
CA LEU A 35 -10.78 -4.93 -1.91
C LEU A 35 -11.97 -5.71 -2.46
N ASN A 36 -12.35 -6.79 -1.78
CA ASN A 36 -13.51 -7.59 -2.22
C ASN A 36 -14.82 -6.79 -2.16
N SER A 37 -14.95 -5.86 -1.21
CA SER A 37 -16.09 -4.96 -1.13
C SER A 37 -16.14 -4.00 -2.33
N TYR A 38 -15.01 -3.38 -2.65
CA TYR A 38 -14.86 -2.51 -3.81
C TYR A 38 -15.15 -3.25 -5.13
N LEU A 39 -14.51 -4.40 -5.34
CA LEU A 39 -14.56 -5.16 -6.60
C LEU A 39 -15.93 -5.83 -6.86
N TYR A 40 -16.57 -6.37 -5.83
CA TYR A 40 -17.72 -7.26 -6.01
C TYR A 40 -19.00 -6.81 -5.32
N LYS A 41 -18.95 -5.87 -4.37
CA LYS A 41 -20.11 -5.46 -3.56
C LYS A 41 -20.52 -4.00 -3.77
N GLY A 42 -19.83 -3.27 -4.66
CA GLY A 42 -20.08 -1.84 -4.86
C GLY A 42 -19.69 -0.99 -3.65
N GLY A 43 -18.70 -1.45 -2.88
CA GLY A 43 -18.13 -0.70 -1.76
C GLY A 43 -17.36 0.54 -2.23
N PRO A 44 -16.89 1.37 -1.27
CA PRO A 44 -16.08 2.55 -1.59
C PRO A 44 -14.79 2.16 -2.32
N ALA A 45 -14.32 3.05 -3.19
CA ALA A 45 -13.04 2.89 -3.86
C ALA A 45 -11.88 3.07 -2.85
N PRO A 46 -10.79 2.28 -2.98
CA PRO A 46 -9.58 2.47 -2.19
C PRO A 46 -9.09 3.91 -2.26
N PRO A 47 -8.69 4.52 -1.12
CA PRO A 47 -8.12 5.87 -1.12
C PRO A 47 -6.89 6.00 -2.01
N CYS A 48 -6.14 4.90 -2.17
CA CYS A 48 -4.99 4.80 -3.05
C CYS A 48 -5.08 3.51 -3.88
N LEU A 49 -5.24 3.64 -5.20
CA LEU A 49 -5.31 2.49 -6.11
C LEU A 49 -3.98 1.75 -6.22
N ASN A 50 -2.85 2.42 -5.98
CA ASN A 50 -1.53 1.77 -5.96
C ASN A 50 -1.41 0.79 -4.79
N ASN A 51 -2.05 1.07 -3.65
CA ASN A 51 -2.07 0.14 -2.52
C ASN A 51 -2.98 -1.06 -2.78
N ALA A 52 -4.02 -0.84 -3.57
CA ALA A 52 -5.01 -1.84 -3.97
C ALA A 52 -4.52 -2.78 -5.10
N ASP A 53 -3.55 -2.32 -5.91
CA ASP A 53 -2.77 -3.12 -6.87
C ASP A 53 -1.69 -3.88 -6.11
N VAL A 54 -2.09 -4.94 -5.40
CA VAL A 54 -1.23 -5.67 -4.48
C VAL A 54 -0.20 -6.50 -5.24
N ASN A 55 -0.54 -7.00 -6.42
CA ASN A 55 0.39 -7.81 -7.22
C ASN A 55 1.30 -6.98 -8.15
N GLY A 56 1.03 -5.68 -8.32
CA GLY A 56 1.82 -4.77 -9.12
C GLY A 56 1.76 -4.94 -10.62
N ASP A 57 0.66 -5.49 -11.12
CA ASP A 57 0.40 -5.59 -12.56
C ASP A 57 -0.24 -4.33 -13.15
N GLY A 58 -0.59 -3.36 -12.31
CA GLY A 58 -1.19 -2.09 -12.69
C GLY A 58 -2.70 -2.15 -12.88
N VAL A 59 -3.35 -3.26 -12.52
CA VAL A 59 -4.79 -3.49 -12.67
C VAL A 59 -5.37 -4.04 -11.38
N VAL A 60 -6.13 -3.19 -10.65
CA VAL A 60 -6.87 -3.65 -9.46
C VAL A 60 -8.00 -4.60 -9.86
N ASN A 61 -7.85 -5.88 -9.55
CA ASN A 61 -8.78 -6.96 -9.89
C ASN A 61 -8.78 -8.09 -8.83
N GLY A 62 -9.47 -9.20 -9.12
CA GLY A 62 -9.60 -10.33 -8.19
C GLY A 62 -8.28 -11.03 -7.83
N SER A 63 -7.21 -10.79 -8.58
CA SER A 63 -5.88 -11.34 -8.30
C SER A 63 -5.22 -10.68 -7.11
N ASP A 64 -5.52 -9.40 -6.83
CA ASP A 64 -4.96 -8.65 -5.70
C ASP A 64 -5.35 -9.19 -4.32
N PRO A 65 -6.65 -9.42 -4.00
CA PRO A 65 -7.02 -10.00 -2.72
C PRO A 65 -6.52 -11.44 -2.57
N VAL A 66 -6.38 -12.20 -3.67
CA VAL A 66 -5.82 -13.55 -3.66
C VAL A 66 -4.32 -13.50 -3.34
N PHE A 67 -3.58 -12.61 -4.00
CA PHE A 67 -2.16 -12.39 -3.75
C PHE A 67 -1.92 -11.97 -2.28
N LEU A 68 -2.74 -11.05 -1.77
CA LEU A 68 -2.62 -10.58 -0.40
C LEU A 68 -2.88 -11.69 0.63
N LEU A 69 -3.89 -12.54 0.40
CA LEU A 69 -4.15 -13.71 1.26
C LEU A 69 -2.99 -14.72 1.23
N ASP A 70 -2.39 -14.94 0.06
CA ASP A 70 -1.26 -15.85 -0.09
C ASP A 70 -0.05 -15.35 0.72
N TYR A 71 0.24 -14.06 0.65
CA TYR A 71 1.26 -13.41 1.48
C TYR A 71 0.96 -13.53 2.98
N LEU A 72 -0.28 -13.24 3.40
CA LEU A 72 -0.66 -13.19 4.82
C LEU A 72 -0.69 -14.57 5.49
N TYR A 73 -1.09 -15.63 4.78
CA TYR A 73 -1.42 -16.91 5.40
C TYR A 73 -0.69 -18.13 4.83
N ASN A 74 -0.25 -18.07 3.57
CA ASN A 74 0.36 -19.23 2.91
C ASN A 74 1.88 -19.12 2.79
N GLY A 75 2.48 -18.03 3.28
CA GLY A 75 3.90 -17.75 3.10
C GLY A 75 4.25 -17.41 1.64
N GLY A 76 3.29 -16.84 0.92
CA GLY A 76 3.46 -16.34 -0.44
C GLY A 76 4.50 -15.23 -0.55
N SER A 77 4.79 -14.82 -1.77
CA SER A 77 5.74 -13.73 -2.00
C SER A 77 5.20 -12.43 -1.42
N ALA A 78 6.07 -11.65 -0.80
CA ALA A 78 5.71 -10.30 -0.39
C ALA A 78 5.30 -9.46 -1.62
N PRO A 79 4.31 -8.56 -1.50
CA PRO A 79 3.95 -7.62 -2.55
C PRO A 79 5.18 -6.90 -3.11
N PRO A 80 5.25 -6.66 -4.43
CA PRO A 80 6.37 -5.98 -5.04
C PRO A 80 6.52 -4.57 -4.50
N TRP A 81 7.71 -4.01 -4.69
CA TRP A 81 8.03 -2.67 -4.20
C TRP A 81 7.01 -1.60 -4.67
N PRO A 82 6.64 -0.62 -3.82
CA PRO A 82 6.89 -0.58 -2.37
C PRO A 82 5.98 -1.60 -1.67
N GLY A 83 6.56 -2.68 -1.15
CA GLY A 83 5.83 -3.75 -0.51
C GLY A 83 5.14 -3.28 0.78
N PRO A 84 4.51 -4.17 1.54
CA PRO A 84 3.59 -3.84 2.66
C PRO A 84 4.27 -3.21 3.88
N ASN A 85 5.54 -2.84 3.78
CA ASN A 85 6.36 -2.27 4.84
C ASN A 85 7.47 -1.35 4.28
N ASN A 86 7.35 -0.07 4.62
CA ASN A 86 8.35 1.00 4.62
C ASN A 86 9.69 0.70 3.90
N GLN A 87 9.72 0.93 2.59
CA GLN A 87 10.95 1.27 1.89
C GLN A 87 10.74 2.60 1.16
N THR A 88 11.45 3.62 1.65
CA THR A 88 11.62 4.95 1.07
C THR A 88 11.60 4.93 -0.45
N CYS A 89 10.60 5.59 -1.04
CA CYS A 89 10.67 6.00 -2.43
C CYS A 89 11.71 7.11 -2.57
N VAL A 90 12.82 6.77 -3.21
CA VAL A 90 13.73 7.78 -3.76
C VAL A 90 13.11 8.29 -5.04
N VAL A 91 12.69 9.55 -5.02
CA VAL A 91 12.20 10.30 -6.18
C VAL A 91 13.18 10.16 -7.36
N ASN A 92 12.77 9.49 -8.43
CA ASN A 92 13.42 9.63 -9.73
C ASN A 92 12.58 10.65 -10.54
N PRO A 93 13.15 11.75 -11.05
CA PRO A 93 12.40 12.84 -11.70
C PRO A 93 11.73 12.53 -13.06
N GLU A 94 11.52 11.25 -13.40
CA GLU A 94 10.81 10.84 -14.63
C GLU A 94 9.34 10.49 -14.30
N PRO A 95 8.35 11.29 -14.73
CA PRO A 95 6.97 11.14 -14.27
C PRO A 95 6.16 10.12 -15.09
N SER A 96 5.40 9.25 -14.40
CA SER A 96 4.11 8.55 -14.72
C SER A 96 4.11 7.00 -14.57
N PRO A 97 2.96 6.30 -14.31
CA PRO A 97 1.56 6.77 -14.12
C PRO A 97 0.78 6.34 -12.82
N HIS A 98 1.38 5.90 -11.69
CA HIS A 98 0.64 5.29 -10.53
C HIS A 98 0.63 6.13 -9.21
N SER A 99 0.53 7.46 -9.27
CA SER A 99 0.72 8.31 -8.08
C SER A 99 -0.51 8.41 -7.16
N CYS A 100 -0.32 8.12 -5.87
CA CYS A 100 -1.15 8.66 -4.79
C CYS A 100 -0.44 9.92 -4.26
N ASN A 101 -0.54 11.03 -5.00
CA ASN A 101 0.30 12.23 -4.87
C ASN A 101 0.55 12.65 -3.40
N SER A 102 1.78 12.78 -2.90
CA SER A 102 2.98 13.28 -3.56
C SER A 102 4.23 12.57 -3.02
N GLY A 103 4.93 11.84 -3.89
CA GLY A 103 6.31 11.43 -3.61
C GLY A 103 6.63 9.96 -3.74
N CYS A 104 5.71 9.08 -4.15
CA CYS A 104 6.02 7.81 -4.82
C CYS A 104 4.96 7.59 -5.93
#